data_AF-A0A8K1FLL4-F1
#
_entry.id   AF-A0A8K1FLL4-F1
#
_cell.length_a   1.000
_cell.length_b   1.000
_cell.length_c   1.000
_cell.angle_alpha   90.00
_cell.angle_beta   90.00
_cell.angle_gamma   90.00
#
_symmetry.space_group_name_H-M   'P 1'
#
loop_
_entity.id
_entity.type
_entity.pdbx_description
1 polymer ?
#
loop_
_entity_poly.entity_id
_entity_poly.type
_entity_poly.pdbx_seq_one_letter_code
_entity_poly.pdbx_strand_id
1 'polypeptide(L)'
;MTDALGASVLRHVLQDVKAHGGAFTETHGHLLATLSEADLQLLQSASELVERRTVTKVTAVPSGRVFFRINSLNQFHQHQHSDSFDTSMESSSGPSYYNCFDHYCSCVTFHQTTVMDPSAMCKHMVALLLADASGKCVAMTIQDVDLPKMLGPAAPDQTY
;
A
#
# COMPACT_ATOMS: atom_id res chain seq x y z
N MET A 1 6.70 5.64 -9.19
CA MET A 1 5.27 6.03 -9.25
C MET A 1 4.79 5.65 -10.62
N THR A 2 3.50 5.38 -10.77
CA THR A 2 2.96 5.10 -12.10
C THR A 2 2.89 6.36 -12.94
N ASP A 3 2.99 6.22 -14.26
CA ASP A 3 2.60 7.30 -15.18
C ASP A 3 1.06 7.35 -15.34
N ALA A 4 0.54 8.33 -16.08
CA ALA A 4 -0.89 8.53 -16.24
C ALA A 4 -1.61 7.38 -16.99
N LEU A 5 -0.95 6.77 -17.98
CA LEU A 5 -1.50 5.64 -18.72
C LEU A 5 -1.50 4.40 -17.84
N GLY A 6 -0.36 4.09 -17.22
CA GLY A 6 -0.20 2.99 -16.29
C GLY A 6 -1.18 3.08 -15.13
N ALA A 7 -1.39 4.28 -14.59
CA ALA A 7 -2.37 4.49 -13.54
C ALA A 7 -3.81 4.17 -13.99
N SER A 8 -4.15 4.55 -15.22
CA SER A 8 -5.48 4.31 -15.80
C SER A 8 -5.71 2.82 -16.07
N VAL A 9 -4.72 2.15 -16.67
CA VAL A 9 -4.75 0.70 -16.94
C VAL A 9 -4.87 -0.08 -15.63
N LEU A 10 -4.03 0.22 -14.64
CA LEU A 10 -4.06 -0.47 -13.34
C LEU A 10 -5.39 -0.27 -12.62
N ARG A 11 -5.94 0.95 -12.58
CA ARG A 11 -7.26 1.19 -11.99
C ARG A 11 -8.34 0.41 -12.70
N HIS A 12 -8.37 0.47 -14.04
CA HIS A 12 -9.39 -0.23 -14.83
C HIS A 12 -9.33 -1.75 -14.60
N VAL A 13 -8.16 -2.36 -14.74
CA VAL A 13 -7.98 -3.81 -14.55
C VAL A 13 -8.36 -4.23 -13.13
N LEU A 14 -7.90 -3.53 -12.10
CA LEU A 14 -8.15 -3.94 -10.71
C LEU A 14 -9.61 -3.70 -10.29
N GLN A 15 -10.26 -2.66 -10.81
CA GLN A 15 -11.69 -2.45 -10.61
C GLN A 15 -12.52 -3.56 -11.28
N ASP A 16 -12.14 -3.96 -12.50
CA ASP A 16 -12.83 -5.04 -13.21
C ASP A 16 -12.63 -6.39 -12.51
N VAL A 17 -11.41 -6.72 -12.10
CA VAL A 17 -11.11 -7.91 -11.29
C VAL A 17 -11.95 -7.93 -10.03
N LYS A 18 -12.06 -6.80 -9.32
CA LYS A 18 -12.90 -6.68 -8.12
C LYS A 18 -14.37 -6.95 -8.43
N ALA A 19 -14.90 -6.38 -9.52
CA ALA A 19 -16.29 -6.57 -9.93
C ALA A 19 -16.60 -8.02 -10.30
N HIS A 20 -15.61 -8.76 -10.80
CA HIS A 20 -15.71 -10.16 -11.21
C HIS A 20 -15.16 -11.16 -10.18
N GLY A 21 -15.23 -10.82 -8.89
CA GLY A 21 -14.95 -11.77 -7.80
C GLY A 21 -13.47 -12.10 -7.57
N GLY A 22 -12.56 -11.26 -8.06
CA GLY A 22 -11.11 -11.37 -7.83
C GLY A 22 -10.36 -12.24 -8.84
N ALA A 23 -11.02 -12.71 -9.91
CA ALA A 23 -10.39 -13.53 -10.93
C ALA A 23 -9.72 -12.67 -12.02
N PHE A 24 -8.45 -12.96 -12.32
CA PHE A 24 -7.77 -12.38 -13.47
C PHE A 24 -8.10 -13.17 -14.74
N THR A 25 -8.37 -12.46 -15.83
CA THR A 25 -8.67 -13.02 -17.15
C THR A 25 -7.51 -12.78 -18.11
N GLU A 26 -7.54 -13.44 -19.27
CA GLU A 26 -6.58 -13.20 -20.35
C GLU A 26 -6.62 -11.73 -20.84
N THR A 27 -7.80 -11.11 -20.87
CA THR A 27 -7.94 -9.68 -21.23
C THR A 27 -7.21 -8.79 -20.24
N HIS A 28 -7.25 -9.10 -18.94
CA HIS A 28 -6.49 -8.37 -17.93
C HIS A 28 -4.98 -8.51 -18.17
N GLY A 29 -4.51 -9.71 -18.51
CA GLY A 29 -3.10 -9.95 -18.86
C GLY A 29 -2.63 -9.10 -20.04
N HIS A 30 -3.43 -9.03 -21.11
CA HIS A 30 -3.12 -8.19 -22.27
C HIS A 30 -3.06 -6.69 -21.93
N LEU A 31 -4.00 -6.20 -21.11
CA LEU A 31 -3.98 -4.82 -20.65
C LEU A 31 -2.75 -4.53 -19.80
N LEU A 32 -2.42 -5.41 -18.85
CA LEU A 32 -1.23 -5.26 -18.00
C LEU A 32 0.07 -5.33 -18.82
N ALA A 33 0.10 -6.06 -19.92
CA ALA A 33 1.26 -6.11 -20.82
C ALA A 33 1.53 -4.77 -21.53
N THR A 34 0.58 -3.83 -21.55
CA THR A 34 0.79 -2.48 -22.10
C THR A 34 1.54 -1.53 -21.16
N LEU A 35 1.74 -1.93 -19.90
CA LEU A 35 2.42 -1.13 -18.89
C LEU A 35 3.90 -0.94 -19.23
N SER A 36 4.44 0.20 -18.83
CA SER A 36 5.87 0.44 -18.90
C SER A 36 6.65 -0.52 -17.98
N GLU A 37 7.96 -0.70 -18.22
CA GLU A 37 8.81 -1.50 -17.34
C GLU A 37 8.76 -1.00 -15.88
N ALA A 38 8.76 0.32 -15.69
CA ALA A 38 8.67 0.95 -14.38
C ALA A 38 7.34 0.64 -13.67
N ASP A 39 6.23 0.64 -14.41
CA ASP A 39 4.91 0.27 -13.88
C ASP A 39 4.81 -1.22 -13.54
N LEU A 40 5.41 -2.09 -14.37
CA LEU A 40 5.49 -3.52 -14.10
C LEU A 40 6.32 -3.82 -12.84
N GLN A 41 7.45 -3.16 -12.66
CA GLN A 41 8.26 -3.26 -11.42
C GLN A 41 7.49 -2.75 -10.20
N LEU A 42 6.69 -1.68 -10.37
CA LEU A 42 5.83 -1.16 -9.31
C LEU A 42 4.71 -2.15 -8.97
N LEU A 43 4.06 -2.76 -9.96
CA LEU A 43 3.05 -3.81 -9.77
C LEU A 43 3.64 -5.05 -9.11
N GLN A 44 4.86 -5.46 -9.46
CA GLN A 44 5.57 -6.55 -8.80
C GLN A 44 5.82 -6.21 -7.31
N SER A 45 6.36 -5.02 -7.04
CA SER A 45 6.58 -4.55 -5.66
C SER A 45 5.29 -4.49 -4.84
N ALA A 46 4.19 -4.08 -5.47
CA ALA A 46 2.86 -4.08 -4.86
C ALA A 46 2.38 -5.50 -4.57
N SER A 47 2.60 -6.44 -5.50
CA SER A 47 2.22 -7.84 -5.36
C SER A 47 2.94 -8.50 -4.17
N GLU A 48 4.21 -8.19 -3.94
CA GLU A 48 4.95 -8.67 -2.76
C GLU A 48 4.34 -8.21 -1.43
N LEU A 49 3.83 -6.97 -1.37
CA LEU A 49 3.12 -6.47 -0.19
C LEU A 49 1.83 -7.27 0.07
N VAL A 50 1.08 -7.57 -0.99
CA VAL A 50 -0.16 -8.33 -0.91
C VAL A 50 0.10 -9.78 -0.49
N GLU A 51 1.09 -10.44 -1.08
CA GLU A 51 1.46 -11.83 -0.74
C GLU A 51 1.92 -11.96 0.72
N ARG A 52 2.62 -10.94 1.25
CA ARG A 52 3.00 -10.86 2.66
C ARG A 52 1.88 -10.44 3.60
N ARG A 53 0.64 -10.30 3.10
CA ARG A 53 -0.56 -9.92 3.86
C ARG A 53 -0.40 -8.62 4.66
N THR A 54 0.32 -7.64 4.09
CA THR A 54 0.60 -6.38 4.81
C THR A 54 -0.52 -5.34 4.69
N VAL A 55 -1.51 -5.59 3.83
CA VAL A 55 -2.63 -4.67 3.57
C VAL A 55 -3.78 -4.96 4.53
N THR A 56 -4.01 -4.06 5.48
CA THR A 56 -5.10 -4.13 6.45
C THR A 56 -6.22 -3.16 6.06
N LYS A 57 -7.44 -3.66 5.91
CA LYS A 57 -8.66 -2.86 5.77
C LYS A 57 -9.24 -2.58 7.15
N VAL A 58 -9.14 -1.33 7.60
CA VAL A 58 -9.65 -0.90 8.90
C VAL A 58 -11.01 -0.27 8.73
N THR A 59 -12.01 -0.82 9.43
CA THR A 59 -13.39 -0.32 9.42
C THR A 59 -13.77 0.17 10.81
N ALA A 60 -14.16 1.44 10.92
CA ALA A 60 -14.61 2.04 12.16
C ALA A 60 -16.12 1.83 12.35
N VAL A 61 -16.51 1.51 13.59
CA VAL A 61 -17.91 1.30 13.99
C VAL A 61 -18.27 2.34 15.06
N PRO A 62 -19.48 2.93 15.03
CA PRO A 62 -20.59 2.65 14.12
C PRO A 62 -20.56 3.39 12.77
N SER A 63 -19.67 4.38 12.56
CA SER A 63 -19.74 5.21 11.34
C SER A 63 -19.58 4.47 10.00
N GLY A 64 -18.96 3.28 10.00
CA GLY A 64 -18.63 2.56 8.78
C GLY A 64 -17.49 3.18 7.97
N ARG A 65 -16.77 4.18 8.51
CA ARG A 65 -15.61 4.79 7.83
C ARG A 65 -14.52 3.74 7.63
N VAL A 66 -13.92 3.75 6.44
CA VAL A 66 -12.86 2.79 6.06
C VAL A 66 -11.60 3.53 5.66
N PHE A 67 -10.46 2.99 6.09
CA PHE A 67 -9.15 3.32 5.55
C PHE A 67 -8.30 2.05 5.47
N PHE A 68 -7.19 2.12 4.76
CA PHE A 68 -6.27 1.00 4.62
C PHE A 68 -4.94 1.34 5.26
N ARG A 69 -4.30 0.33 5.85
CA ARG A 69 -2.96 0.45 6.41
C ARG A 69 -2.06 -0.61 5.79
N ILE A 70 -0.94 -0.17 5.22
CA ILE A 70 0.05 -1.04 4.58
C ILE A 70 1.29 -1.05 5.48
N ASN A 71 1.60 -2.21 6.07
CA ASN A 71 2.80 -2.36 6.89
C ASN A 71 4.07 -2.35 6.02
N SER A 72 5.10 -1.68 6.52
CA SER A 72 6.40 -1.59 5.84
C SER A 72 7.16 -2.91 5.95
N LEU A 73 7.76 -3.36 4.84
CA LEU A 73 8.59 -4.56 4.82
C LEU A 73 9.94 -4.37 5.52
N ASN A 74 10.34 -3.12 5.80
CA ASN A 74 11.60 -2.82 6.49
C ASN A 74 11.67 -3.46 7.89
N GLN A 75 10.52 -3.77 8.51
CA GLN A 75 10.48 -4.49 9.78
C GLN A 75 10.99 -5.94 9.68
N PHE A 76 11.00 -6.56 8.49
CA PHE A 76 11.42 -7.94 8.31
C PHE A 76 12.92 -8.10 8.00
N HIS A 77 13.62 -7.05 7.56
CA HIS A 77 15.07 -7.12 7.30
C HIS A 77 15.92 -7.05 8.58
N GLN A 78 15.36 -6.56 9.70
CA GLN A 78 16.12 -6.41 10.94
C GLN A 78 16.46 -7.75 11.63
N HIS A 79 15.86 -8.88 11.22
CA HIS A 79 16.10 -10.20 11.82
C HIS A 79 17.00 -11.14 11.00
N GLN A 80 17.64 -10.70 9.92
CA GLN A 80 18.53 -11.57 9.12
C GLN A 80 20.00 -11.12 8.99
N HIS A 81 20.44 -10.06 9.69
CA HIS A 81 21.85 -9.66 9.73
C HIS A 81 22.37 -9.56 11.18
N SER A 82 22.55 -10.71 11.82
CA SER A 82 23.53 -10.85 12.91
C SER A 82 24.75 -11.57 12.33
N ASP A 83 25.74 -10.80 11.87
CA ASP A 83 27.16 -11.16 11.73
C ASP A 83 27.82 -10.40 10.56
N SER A 84 28.01 -9.09 10.73
CA SER A 84 29.07 -8.37 10.01
C SER A 84 29.31 -7.00 10.65
N PHE A 85 30.51 -6.82 11.19
CA PHE A 85 31.05 -5.57 11.72
C PHE A 85 31.34 -4.61 10.55
N ASP A 86 30.46 -3.64 10.30
CA ASP A 86 30.82 -2.43 9.57
C ASP A 86 29.92 -1.24 9.96
N THR A 87 30.51 -0.06 9.88
CA THR A 87 30.18 1.16 10.62
C THR A 87 29.50 2.14 9.66
N SER A 88 28.17 2.07 9.55
CA SER A 88 27.34 3.16 9.02
C SER A 88 25.92 3.05 9.58
N MET A 89 25.74 3.64 10.75
CA MET A 89 24.48 3.72 11.46
C MET A 89 23.56 4.77 10.83
N GLU A 90 23.05 4.48 9.64
CA GLU A 90 21.78 5.05 9.16
C GLU A 90 20.72 3.98 9.37
N SER A 91 20.13 3.99 10.57
CA SER A 91 18.87 3.33 10.83
C SER A 91 17.93 3.68 9.68
N SER A 92 17.54 2.69 8.88
CA SER A 92 16.53 2.86 7.83
C SER A 92 15.16 3.07 8.49
N SER A 93 15.03 4.22 9.16
CA SER A 93 13.94 4.69 10.01
C SER A 93 12.75 5.13 9.15
N GLY A 94 12.32 4.25 8.26
CA GLY A 94 11.06 4.40 7.55
C GLY A 94 9.89 4.17 8.51
N PRO A 95 8.71 4.77 8.24
CA PRO A 95 7.49 4.46 8.99
C PRO A 95 7.22 2.96 9.05
N SER A 96 6.70 2.48 10.18
CA SER A 96 6.25 1.10 10.36
C SER A 96 5.05 0.76 9.47
N TYR A 97 4.24 1.76 9.11
CA TYR A 97 3.09 1.61 8.25
C TYR A 97 2.81 2.88 7.43
N TYR A 98 1.99 2.72 6.40
CA TYR A 98 1.46 3.81 5.59
C TYR A 98 -0.06 3.73 5.57
N ASN A 99 -0.74 4.85 5.85
CA ASN A 99 -2.19 4.96 5.75
C ASN A 99 -2.55 5.35 4.30
N CYS A 100 -3.52 4.65 3.72
CA CYS A 100 -3.98 4.84 2.36
C CYS A 100 -5.51 4.99 2.31
N PHE A 101 -5.94 5.89 1.43
CA PHE A 101 -7.31 6.09 0.97
C PHE A 101 -7.32 5.96 -0.57
N ASP A 102 -8.49 6.08 -1.18
CA ASP A 102 -8.68 5.88 -2.62
C ASP A 102 -7.72 6.74 -3.49
N HIS A 103 -7.46 7.98 -3.07
CA HIS A 103 -6.61 8.92 -3.80
C HIS A 103 -5.52 9.55 -2.92
N TYR A 104 -5.12 8.87 -1.84
CA TYR A 104 -4.10 9.39 -0.94
C TYR A 104 -3.27 8.27 -0.33
N CYS A 105 -1.97 8.48 -0.23
CA CYS A 105 -1.08 7.68 0.59
C CYS A 105 -0.23 8.59 1.49
N SER A 106 -0.02 8.19 2.74
CA SER A 106 0.84 8.93 3.68
C SER A 106 2.34 8.73 3.45
N CYS A 107 2.76 8.16 2.31
CA CYS A 107 4.18 7.91 2.04
C CYS A 107 4.83 9.14 1.39
N VAL A 108 6.12 9.33 1.67
CA VAL A 108 6.89 10.47 1.15
C VAL A 108 6.88 10.53 -0.38
N THR A 109 6.96 9.38 -1.06
CA THR A 109 6.92 9.32 -2.53
C THR A 109 5.61 9.89 -3.09
N PHE A 110 4.47 9.60 -2.44
CA PHE A 110 3.20 10.15 -2.87
C PHE A 110 3.16 11.67 -2.67
N HIS A 111 3.57 12.18 -1.50
CA HIS A 111 3.58 13.62 -1.23
C HIS A 111 4.49 14.41 -2.18
N GLN A 112 5.62 13.83 -2.58
CA GLN A 112 6.54 14.47 -3.52
C GLN A 112 6.04 14.46 -4.97
N THR A 113 5.27 13.44 -5.37
CA THR A 113 4.85 13.28 -6.77
C THR A 113 3.43 13.81 -7.05
N THR A 114 2.52 13.75 -6.09
CA THR A 114 1.09 14.04 -6.33
C THR A 114 0.81 15.46 -6.79
N VAL A 115 1.70 16.41 -6.50
CA VAL A 115 1.59 17.80 -6.96
C VAL A 115 1.84 17.92 -8.47
N MET A 116 2.69 17.04 -9.01
CA MET A 116 3.06 17.03 -10.42
C MET A 116 2.13 16.15 -11.26
N ASP A 117 1.66 15.05 -10.67
CA ASP A 117 0.70 14.14 -11.32
C ASP A 117 -0.34 13.66 -10.29
N PRO A 118 -1.58 14.17 -10.34
CA PRO A 118 -2.64 13.76 -9.43
C PRO A 118 -3.17 12.34 -9.71
N SER A 119 -2.84 11.77 -10.87
CA SER A 119 -3.26 10.43 -11.26
C SER A 119 -2.29 9.35 -10.78
N ALA A 120 -1.05 9.73 -10.49
CA ALA A 120 0.04 8.84 -10.12
C ALA A 120 -0.26 8.02 -8.85
N MET A 121 0.09 6.74 -8.89
CA MET A 121 -0.05 5.82 -7.77
C MET A 121 1.31 5.38 -7.25
N CYS A 122 1.43 5.33 -5.92
CA CYS A 122 2.58 4.70 -5.27
C CYS A 122 2.34 3.19 -5.16
N LYS A 123 3.41 2.44 -4.87
CA LYS A 123 3.31 0.98 -4.69
C LYS A 123 2.28 0.58 -3.62
N HIS A 124 2.08 1.40 -2.58
CA HIS A 124 1.10 1.10 -1.52
C HIS A 124 -0.34 1.25 -2.00
N MET A 125 -0.62 2.24 -2.87
CA MET A 125 -1.94 2.39 -3.49
C MET A 125 -2.23 1.24 -4.46
N VAL A 126 -1.23 0.82 -5.24
CA VAL A 126 -1.38 -0.35 -6.12
C VAL A 126 -1.57 -1.63 -5.30
N ALA A 127 -0.84 -1.79 -4.20
CA ALA A 127 -1.03 -2.93 -3.29
C ALA A 127 -2.41 -2.94 -2.64
N LEU A 128 -2.93 -1.77 -2.25
CA LEU A 128 -4.29 -1.61 -1.76
C LEU A 128 -5.31 -2.07 -2.80
N LEU A 129 -5.23 -1.52 -4.03
CA LEU A 129 -6.17 -1.87 -5.09
C LEU A 129 -6.10 -3.37 -5.42
N LEU A 130 -4.89 -3.93 -5.48
CA LEU A 130 -4.66 -5.34 -5.76
C LEU A 130 -5.21 -6.24 -4.65
N ALA A 131 -4.95 -5.92 -3.39
CA ALA A 131 -5.47 -6.68 -2.26
C ALA A 131 -7.00 -6.59 -2.15
N ASP A 132 -7.58 -5.41 -2.37
CA ASP A 132 -9.03 -5.22 -2.33
C ASP A 132 -9.72 -5.91 -3.50
N ALA A 133 -9.13 -5.88 -4.70
CA ALA A 133 -9.65 -6.59 -5.88
C ALA A 133 -9.57 -8.11 -5.73
N SER A 134 -8.49 -8.64 -5.16
CA SER A 134 -8.27 -10.08 -4.97
C SER A 134 -8.83 -10.64 -3.67
N GLY A 135 -9.49 -9.83 -2.84
CA GLY A 135 -10.02 -10.27 -1.54
C GLY A 135 -8.94 -10.64 -0.51
N LYS A 136 -7.72 -10.14 -0.66
CA LYS A 136 -6.55 -10.45 0.19
C LYS A 136 -6.30 -9.43 1.30
N CYS A 137 -7.21 -8.47 1.51
CA CYS A 137 -7.14 -7.54 2.63
C CYS A 137 -7.31 -8.26 3.98
N VAL A 138 -6.46 -7.94 4.96
CA VAL A 138 -6.67 -8.33 6.36
C VAL A 138 -7.74 -7.42 6.97
N ALA A 139 -8.84 -7.98 7.44
CA ALA A 139 -9.92 -7.20 8.04
C ALA A 139 -9.60 -6.81 9.49
N MET A 140 -9.81 -5.54 9.85
CA MET A 140 -9.72 -5.03 11.21
C MET A 140 -10.92 -4.12 11.50
N THR A 141 -11.50 -4.27 12.67
CA THR A 141 -12.60 -3.41 13.14
C THR A 141 -12.12 -2.61 14.35
N ILE A 142 -12.42 -1.31 14.36
CA ILE A 142 -12.13 -0.40 15.48
C ILE A 142 -13.38 0.38 15.90
N GLN A 143 -13.33 0.97 17.09
CA GLN A 143 -14.33 1.95 17.51
C GLN A 143 -14.02 3.32 16.89
N ASP A 144 -15.05 4.12 16.62
CA ASP A 144 -14.90 5.47 16.05
C ASP A 144 -13.98 6.38 16.88
N VAL A 145 -13.95 6.18 18.20
CA VAL A 145 -13.08 6.92 19.12
C VAL A 145 -11.58 6.64 18.88
N ASP A 146 -11.25 5.50 18.29
CA ASP A 146 -9.86 5.10 18.02
C ASP A 146 -9.40 5.48 16.61
N LEU A 147 -10.32 5.85 15.72
CA LEU A 147 -9.98 6.24 14.35
C LEU A 147 -8.97 7.40 14.30
N PRO A 148 -9.13 8.51 15.04
CA PRO A 148 -8.15 9.59 15.02
C PRO A 148 -6.76 9.15 15.50
N LYS A 149 -6.70 8.26 16.50
CA LYS A 149 -5.44 7.72 17.02
C LYS A 149 -4.70 6.89 15.97
N MET A 150 -5.45 6.14 15.15
CA MET A 150 -4.89 5.32 14.07
C MET A 150 -4.44 6.15 12.85
N LEU A 151 -5.06 7.30 12.61
CA LEU A 151 -4.71 8.20 11.51
C LEU A 151 -3.56 9.16 11.88
N GLY A 152 -3.44 9.50 13.16
CA GLY A 152 -2.37 10.34 13.67
C GLY A 152 -0.98 9.67 13.66
N PRO A 153 0.08 10.46 13.90
CA PRO A 153 1.40 9.90 14.16
C PRO A 153 1.34 8.99 15.39
N ALA A 154 2.16 7.93 15.42
CA ALA A 154 2.31 7.12 16.61
C ALA A 154 2.63 8.04 17.79
N ALA A 155 1.86 7.94 18.88
CA ALA A 155 2.16 8.72 20.07
C ALA A 155 3.59 8.41 20.49
N PRO A 156 4.42 9.41 20.85
CA PRO A 156 5.73 9.13 21.40
C PRO A 156 5.54 8.24 22.63
N ASP A 157 6.32 7.17 22.73
CA ASP A 157 6.36 6.33 23.93
C ASP A 157 6.62 7.25 25.12
N GLN A 158 5.60 7.44 25.97
CA GLN A 158 5.74 8.14 27.23
C GLN A 158 6.46 7.21 28.19
N THR A 159 7.78 7.08 28.05
CA THR A 159 8.64 6.61 29.13
C THR A 159 8.76 7.75 30.14
N TYR A 160 8.02 7.65 31.23
CA TYR A 160 8.19 8.47 32.44
C TYR A 160 9.37 7.97 33.28
#